data_AF-A0A7Y6X801-F1
#
_entry.id   AF-A0A7Y6X801-F1
#
_cell.length_a   1.000
_cell.length_b   1.000
_cell.length_c   1.000
_cell.angle_alpha   90.00
_cell.angle_beta   90.00
_cell.angle_gamma   90.00
#
_symmetry.space_group_name_H-M   'P 1'
#
loop_
_entity.id
_entity.type
_entity.pdbx_description
1 polymer ?
#
loop_
_entity_poly.entity_id
_entity_poly.type
_entity_poly.pdbx_seq_one_letter_code
_entity_poly.pdbx_strand_id
1 'polypeptide(L)'
;MKGFILAFVASSALVVGCGEQPAQTQEIVDNLIQAGFPANDIQVVGETVYVGRDAEVSLEASREMLEAPTSEEQYRTTNLVGPAVTKICVNGAAFTGVFSTALNLAIQNYSERSLRFSMARTPSTGCSFTINANIDPNMNGGVAGFPANGLPFGSITIGGLLSQYGVDVIEHVITHELGHTIGFRHSDYYNRTISCGTGGNEGTAGVGAIHIPGTPTNAVVGGSIMNACFRSSETGEFTGSDVTALLAMYPRSGATLAFRTATGHFLVAENGGGSFVGADRLAISTWESFGYVDLNGGELLNNDLINLRAFNGQFVTAENGGGGVVNANRPVAQGWESFRLVNIEGRSRFQTGDRVALQASNGQYVVAENGGGGGYSGAVNADRPAVGAWETFVLFMQ
;
A
#
# COMPACT_ATOMS: atom_id res chain seq x y z
N MET A 1 38.66 63.07 -17.99
CA MET A 1 39.41 61.80 -18.22
C MET A 1 39.64 61.19 -16.85
N LYS A 2 38.94 60.09 -16.51
CA LYS A 2 39.34 58.66 -16.69
C LYS A 2 40.55 58.27 -15.83
N GLY A 3 40.38 57.27 -14.94
CA GLY A 3 41.43 56.68 -14.09
C GLY A 3 40.96 56.37 -12.66
N PHE A 4 39.99 55.47 -12.48
CA PHE A 4 40.21 54.12 -11.90
C PHE A 4 40.84 54.10 -10.48
N ILE A 5 39.99 53.84 -9.48
CA ILE A 5 40.39 53.46 -8.12
C ILE A 5 40.52 51.93 -8.09
N LEU A 6 41.69 51.42 -7.70
CA LEU A 6 41.90 49.99 -7.42
C LEU A 6 41.62 49.74 -5.94
N ALA A 7 40.52 49.06 -5.61
CA ALA A 7 40.23 48.64 -4.25
C ALA A 7 40.80 47.23 -4.00
N PHE A 8 41.81 47.12 -3.14
CA PHE A 8 42.26 45.83 -2.63
C PHE A 8 41.25 45.29 -1.63
N VAL A 9 40.45 44.30 -2.04
CA VAL A 9 39.62 43.52 -1.12
C VAL A 9 40.46 42.39 -0.56
N ALA A 10 40.85 42.51 0.72
CA ALA A 10 41.43 41.40 1.45
C ALA A 10 40.34 40.33 1.67
N SER A 11 40.45 39.20 0.96
CA SER A 11 39.54 38.08 1.15
C SER A 11 39.99 37.26 2.36
N SER A 12 39.32 37.46 3.50
CA SER A 12 39.50 36.63 4.69
C SER A 12 38.88 35.25 4.45
N ALA A 13 39.70 34.30 4.00
CA ALA A 13 39.29 32.90 3.89
C ALA A 13 39.09 32.28 5.28
N LEU A 14 37.85 32.33 5.77
CA LEU A 14 37.41 31.50 6.89
C LEU A 14 37.37 30.04 6.44
N VAL A 15 38.42 29.29 6.83
CA VAL A 15 38.43 27.82 6.71
C VAL A 15 37.46 27.26 7.74
N VAL A 16 36.20 27.11 7.34
CA VAL A 16 35.24 26.26 8.06
C VAL A 16 35.66 24.81 7.80
N GLY A 17 36.04 24.09 8.85
CA GLY A 17 36.43 22.70 8.74
C GLY A 17 35.23 21.84 8.35
N CYS A 18 35.24 21.29 7.14
CA CYS A 18 34.47 20.11 6.83
C CYS A 18 35.05 18.96 7.65
N GLY A 19 34.36 18.55 8.71
CA GLY A 19 34.51 17.18 9.20
C GLY A 19 33.98 16.27 8.10
N GLU A 20 34.80 15.34 7.61
CA GLU A 20 34.33 14.30 6.70
C GLU A 20 33.21 13.53 7.40
N GLN A 21 32.01 13.49 6.80
CA GLN A 21 31.00 12.56 7.25
C GLN A 21 31.49 11.12 6.99
N PRO A 22 31.11 10.14 7.82
CA PRO A 22 31.44 8.74 7.56
C PRO A 22 31.00 8.35 6.14
N ALA A 23 31.83 7.61 5.41
CA ALA A 23 31.55 7.23 4.01
C ALA A 23 30.18 6.52 3.87
N GLN A 24 29.85 5.70 4.87
CA GLN A 24 28.50 5.37 5.38
C GLN A 24 27.38 6.37 5.04
N THR A 25 27.36 7.40 5.87
CA THR A 25 26.37 8.47 5.93
C THR A 25 26.34 9.26 4.62
N GLN A 26 27.49 9.52 4.00
CA GLN A 26 27.56 10.21 2.70
C GLN A 26 26.90 9.37 1.59
N GLU A 27 27.14 8.05 1.54
CA GLU A 27 26.48 7.18 0.55
C GLU A 27 24.96 7.15 0.72
N ILE A 28 24.44 7.14 1.96
CA ILE A 28 22.99 7.23 2.22
C ILE A 28 22.42 8.57 1.71
N VAL A 29 23.11 9.68 1.98
CA VAL A 29 22.70 11.01 1.51
C VAL A 29 22.73 11.09 -0.02
N ASP A 30 23.78 10.57 -0.67
CA ASP A 30 23.92 10.56 -2.13
C ASP A 30 22.83 9.69 -2.78
N ASN A 31 22.57 8.50 -2.22
CA ASN A 31 21.49 7.60 -2.65
C ASN A 31 20.11 8.26 -2.50
N LEU A 32 19.86 8.99 -1.40
CA LEU A 32 18.60 9.71 -1.20
C LEU A 32 18.43 10.88 -2.17
N ILE A 33 19.49 11.65 -2.43
CA ILE A 33 19.48 12.70 -3.46
C ILE A 33 19.21 12.09 -4.84
N GLN A 34 19.81 10.93 -5.15
CA GLN A 34 19.59 10.20 -6.40
C GLN A 34 18.16 9.61 -6.50
N ALA A 35 17.59 9.12 -5.39
CA ALA A 35 16.19 8.69 -5.28
C ALA A 35 15.19 9.87 -5.27
N GLY A 36 15.70 11.11 -5.33
CA GLY A 36 14.93 12.33 -5.56
C GLY A 36 14.58 13.15 -4.32
N PHE A 37 14.99 12.73 -3.13
CA PHE A 37 14.78 13.48 -1.89
C PHE A 37 15.65 14.75 -1.88
N PRO A 38 15.10 15.94 -1.56
CA PRO A 38 15.87 17.17 -1.62
C PRO A 38 16.74 17.33 -0.38
N ALA A 39 17.92 17.91 -0.55
CA ALA A 39 18.92 18.02 0.51
C ALA A 39 18.47 18.81 1.76
N ASN A 40 17.39 19.60 1.70
CA ASN A 40 16.81 20.30 2.86
C ASN A 40 15.90 19.42 3.73
N ASP A 41 15.40 18.30 3.22
CA ASP A 41 14.56 17.35 3.96
C ASP A 41 15.31 16.07 4.37
N ILE A 42 16.58 15.94 3.93
CA ILE A 42 17.54 14.96 4.44
C ILE A 42 18.24 15.56 5.67
N GLN A 43 18.17 14.90 6.81
CA GLN A 43 18.79 15.34 8.06
C GLN A 43 19.75 14.30 8.59
N VAL A 44 21.00 14.70 8.84
CA VAL A 44 22.01 13.83 9.47
C VAL A 44 22.13 14.20 10.94
N VAL A 45 21.90 13.24 11.84
CA VAL A 45 22.05 13.42 13.28
C VAL A 45 22.98 12.32 13.81
N GLY A 46 24.24 12.69 14.10
CA GLY A 46 25.29 11.72 14.37
C GLY A 46 25.67 10.95 13.10
N GLU A 47 25.56 9.63 13.13
CA GLU A 47 25.80 8.75 11.98
C GLU A 47 24.50 8.41 11.20
N THR A 48 23.34 8.70 11.81
CA THR A 48 22.02 8.34 11.29
C THR A 48 21.48 9.39 10.31
N VAL A 49 20.84 8.92 9.24
CA VAL A 49 20.22 9.77 8.22
C VAL A 49 18.71 9.61 8.28
N TYR A 50 18.01 10.74 8.41
CA TYR A 50 16.56 10.85 8.40
C TYR A 50 16.10 11.55 7.13
N VAL A 51 14.89 11.22 6.70
CA VAL A 51 14.17 11.89 5.62
C VAL A 51 12.72 12.10 6.05
N GLY A 52 12.07 13.16 5.57
CA GLY A 52 10.75 13.55 6.10
C GLY A 52 10.78 14.10 7.54
N ARG A 53 11.92 13.99 8.26
CA ARG A 53 12.15 14.29 9.70
C ARG A 53 11.73 13.18 10.67
N ASP A 54 11.17 12.11 10.14
CA ASP A 54 10.47 11.03 10.83
C ASP A 54 10.84 9.64 10.30
N ALA A 55 11.40 9.52 9.08
CA ALA A 55 11.86 8.24 8.55
C ALA A 55 13.38 8.10 8.51
N GLU A 56 13.94 7.22 9.34
CA GLU A 56 15.33 6.75 9.28
C GLU A 56 15.57 5.91 8.01
N VAL A 57 16.73 6.10 7.39
CA VAL A 57 17.12 5.40 6.17
C VAL A 57 18.45 4.67 6.39
N SER A 58 18.42 3.34 6.32
CA SER A 58 19.64 2.53 6.33
C SER A 58 20.35 2.54 4.98
N LEU A 59 21.62 2.12 4.96
CA LEU A 59 22.39 1.99 3.72
C LEU A 59 21.72 1.02 2.74
N GLU A 60 21.24 -0.11 3.23
CA GLU A 60 20.54 -1.12 2.45
C GLU A 60 19.23 -0.55 1.89
N ALA A 61 18.43 0.13 2.72
CA ALA A 61 17.19 0.75 2.28
C ALA A 61 17.45 1.81 1.19
N SER A 62 18.46 2.67 1.37
CA SER A 62 18.82 3.70 0.39
C SER A 62 19.28 3.13 -0.97
N ARG A 63 19.94 1.96 -0.98
CA ARG A 63 20.35 1.26 -2.20
C ARG A 63 19.17 0.59 -2.91
N GLU A 64 18.25 -0.02 -2.17
CA GLU A 64 17.01 -0.61 -2.72
C GLU A 64 16.03 0.49 -3.22
N MET A 65 16.16 1.73 -2.74
CA MET A 65 15.51 2.94 -3.30
C MET A 65 16.12 3.44 -4.60
N LEU A 66 16.98 2.67 -5.30
CA LEU A 66 17.55 3.04 -6.61
C LEU A 66 17.00 2.21 -7.80
N GLU A 67 16.04 1.29 -7.58
CA GLU A 67 15.39 0.49 -8.65
C GLU A 67 13.96 0.96 -9.01
N ALA A 68 13.76 1.43 -10.26
CA ALA A 68 12.52 2.11 -10.68
C ALA A 68 11.30 1.21 -10.92
N PRO A 69 10.12 1.66 -10.46
CA PRO A 69 8.94 1.67 -11.33
C PRO A 69 8.17 3.01 -11.31
N THR A 70 7.28 3.19 -12.29
CA THR A 70 6.54 4.44 -12.59
C THR A 70 5.40 4.77 -11.60
N SER A 71 4.95 6.04 -11.68
CA SER A 71 4.06 6.83 -10.80
C SER A 71 2.59 6.38 -10.70
N GLU A 72 1.68 7.01 -9.92
CA GLU A 72 1.60 8.29 -9.14
C GLU A 72 0.78 8.07 -7.82
N GLU A 73 0.76 8.91 -6.77
CA GLU A 73 -0.25 8.90 -5.62
C GLU A 73 -0.01 7.92 -4.42
N GLN A 74 -0.89 7.86 -3.36
CA GLN A 74 -0.67 7.29 -1.97
C GLN A 74 0.66 6.54 -1.83
N TYR A 75 1.66 7.21 -1.30
CA TYR A 75 3.01 6.91 -1.73
C TYR A 75 3.64 5.79 -0.91
N ARG A 76 4.36 4.92 -1.59
CA ARG A 76 5.24 3.94 -0.96
C ARG A 76 6.67 4.04 -1.49
N THR A 77 7.60 3.51 -0.72
CA THR A 77 8.94 3.18 -1.22
C THR A 77 8.88 1.97 -2.18
N THR A 78 9.97 1.74 -2.90
CA THR A 78 10.22 0.48 -3.64
C THR A 78 10.15 -0.73 -2.71
N ASN A 79 10.64 -0.56 -1.48
CA ASN A 79 10.82 -1.62 -0.50
C ASN A 79 9.49 -1.98 0.16
N LEU A 80 9.08 -3.24 0.03
CA LEU A 80 7.89 -3.80 0.65
C LEU A 80 8.25 -5.01 1.50
N VAL A 81 7.44 -5.27 2.53
CA VAL A 81 7.56 -6.47 3.37
C VAL A 81 7.25 -7.70 2.51
N GLY A 82 8.23 -8.60 2.38
CA GLY A 82 8.19 -9.76 1.52
C GLY A 82 7.29 -10.90 2.02
N PRO A 83 6.93 -11.86 1.14
CA PRO A 83 5.94 -12.90 1.42
C PRO A 83 6.31 -13.84 2.58
N ALA A 84 7.59 -13.95 2.94
CA ALA A 84 8.06 -14.75 4.07
C ALA A 84 7.61 -14.22 5.45
N VAL A 85 7.27 -12.93 5.55
CA VAL A 85 6.76 -12.33 6.79
C VAL A 85 5.25 -12.51 6.81
N THR A 86 4.76 -13.41 7.66
CA THR A 86 3.33 -13.75 7.83
C THR A 86 2.74 -13.23 9.14
N LYS A 87 3.59 -12.90 10.10
CA LYS A 87 3.20 -12.23 11.36
C LYS A 87 4.27 -11.24 11.83
N ILE A 88 3.88 -9.98 11.98
CA ILE A 88 4.68 -8.93 12.59
C ILE A 88 4.25 -8.80 14.06
N CYS A 89 5.21 -8.86 14.97
CA CYS A 89 4.96 -8.64 16.40
C CYS A 89 5.51 -7.29 16.83
N VAL A 90 4.78 -6.54 17.66
CA VAL A 90 5.25 -5.24 18.17
C VAL A 90 5.56 -5.35 19.66
N ASN A 91 6.83 -5.14 19.99
CA ASN A 91 7.36 -5.12 21.34
C ASN A 91 7.28 -3.72 21.94
N GLY A 92 6.14 -3.40 22.56
CA GLY A 92 5.95 -2.18 23.34
C GLY A 92 6.05 -2.41 24.84
N ALA A 93 7.14 -3.04 25.32
CA ALA A 93 7.39 -3.21 26.74
C ALA A 93 7.66 -1.88 27.47
N ALA A 94 8.19 -0.87 26.76
CA ALA A 94 8.38 0.49 27.29
C ALA A 94 7.07 1.29 27.40
N PHE A 95 5.99 0.84 26.74
CA PHE A 95 4.76 1.62 26.57
C PHE A 95 3.82 1.34 27.75
N THR A 96 3.64 2.33 28.61
CA THR A 96 2.83 2.26 29.83
C THR A 96 1.71 3.32 29.81
N GLY A 97 0.68 3.15 30.66
CA GLY A 97 -0.44 4.09 30.72
C GLY A 97 -1.10 4.33 29.36
N VAL A 98 -1.29 5.60 29.00
CA VAL A 98 -1.92 6.02 27.73
C VAL A 98 -1.20 5.50 26.49
N PHE A 99 0.14 5.44 26.49
CA PHE A 99 0.91 4.86 25.38
C PHE A 99 0.63 3.37 25.20
N SER A 100 0.38 2.64 26.29
CA SER A 100 0.04 1.21 26.23
C SER A 100 -1.33 0.98 25.59
N THR A 101 -2.30 1.87 25.87
CA THR A 101 -3.63 1.85 25.25
C THR A 101 -3.54 2.20 23.77
N ALA A 102 -2.87 3.31 23.45
CA ALA A 102 -2.67 3.79 22.09
C ALA A 102 -1.99 2.74 21.20
N LEU A 103 -0.98 2.02 21.71
CA LEU A 103 -0.34 0.93 20.96
C LEU A 103 -1.28 -0.25 20.70
N ASN A 104 -2.21 -0.56 21.59
CA ASN A 104 -3.18 -1.63 21.33
C ASN A 104 -4.13 -1.25 20.19
N LEU A 105 -4.60 0.00 20.18
CA LEU A 105 -5.50 0.53 19.13
C LEU A 105 -4.77 0.68 17.78
N ALA A 106 -3.53 1.15 17.79
CA ALA A 106 -2.69 1.18 16.58
C ALA A 106 -2.46 -0.22 15.99
N ILE A 107 -2.22 -1.25 16.82
CA ILE A 107 -2.13 -2.64 16.35
C ILE A 107 -3.49 -3.16 15.88
N GLN A 108 -4.59 -2.75 16.52
CA GLN A 108 -5.96 -3.08 16.11
C GLN A 108 -6.24 -2.57 14.68
N ASN A 109 -5.90 -1.31 14.39
CA ASN A 109 -6.00 -0.69 13.08
C ASN A 109 -5.44 -1.55 11.94
N TYR A 110 -4.29 -2.22 12.14
CA TYR A 110 -3.70 -3.17 11.19
C TYR A 110 -4.33 -4.57 11.26
N SER A 111 -4.52 -5.10 12.47
CA SER A 111 -4.91 -6.51 12.68
C SER A 111 -6.36 -6.84 12.34
N GLU A 112 -7.24 -5.84 12.28
CA GLU A 112 -8.61 -5.97 11.78
C GLU A 112 -8.70 -5.99 10.24
N ARG A 113 -7.62 -5.68 9.52
CA ARG A 113 -7.59 -5.67 8.06
C ARG A 113 -7.19 -7.05 7.53
N SER A 114 -7.78 -7.46 6.42
CA SER A 114 -7.44 -8.72 5.74
C SER A 114 -6.14 -8.59 4.94
N LEU A 115 -5.02 -8.43 5.63
CA LEU A 115 -3.71 -8.27 5.00
C LEU A 115 -3.01 -9.62 4.74
N ARG A 116 -1.92 -9.55 3.96
CA ARG A 116 -0.98 -10.65 3.72
C ARG A 116 -0.31 -11.19 4.99
N PHE A 117 -0.17 -10.36 6.01
CA PHE A 117 0.42 -10.68 7.30
C PHE A 117 -0.53 -10.28 8.43
N SER A 118 -0.39 -10.90 9.60
CA SER A 118 -1.06 -10.45 10.83
C SER A 118 -0.14 -9.52 11.64
N MET A 119 -0.72 -8.61 12.42
CA MET A 119 0.02 -7.83 13.43
C MET A 119 -0.47 -8.18 14.84
N ALA A 120 0.42 -8.24 15.82
CA ALA A 120 0.07 -8.53 17.22
C ALA A 120 1.05 -7.89 18.22
N ARG A 121 0.61 -7.55 19.43
CA ARG A 121 1.52 -7.12 20.51
C ARG A 121 2.25 -8.33 21.12
N THR A 122 3.49 -8.15 21.56
CA THR A 122 4.21 -9.17 22.34
C THR A 122 3.73 -9.19 23.81
N PRO A 123 3.79 -10.34 24.52
CA PRO A 123 4.27 -11.64 24.05
C PRO A 123 3.29 -12.31 23.09
N SER A 124 3.82 -12.85 21.98
CA SER A 124 3.04 -13.58 20.98
C SER A 124 3.90 -14.69 20.38
N THR A 125 3.28 -15.79 19.97
CA THR A 125 3.96 -16.91 19.31
C THR A 125 3.88 -16.79 17.79
N GLY A 126 4.82 -17.43 17.08
CA GLY A 126 4.83 -17.49 15.61
C GLY A 126 5.12 -16.16 14.91
N CYS A 127 5.77 -15.20 15.58
CA CYS A 127 6.24 -13.97 14.96
C CYS A 127 7.29 -14.29 13.88
N SER A 128 7.06 -13.86 12.64
CA SER A 128 8.09 -13.88 11.57
C SER A 128 9.13 -12.78 11.78
N PHE A 129 8.70 -11.66 12.36
CA PHE A 129 9.52 -10.50 12.65
C PHE A 129 8.99 -9.77 13.90
N THR A 130 9.86 -9.01 14.58
CA THR A 130 9.50 -8.20 15.75
C THR A 130 10.00 -6.76 15.59
N ILE A 131 9.08 -5.80 15.62
CA ILE A 131 9.36 -4.36 15.69
C ILE A 131 9.46 -3.97 17.17
N ASN A 132 10.48 -3.21 17.56
CA ASN A 132 10.64 -2.72 18.93
C ASN A 132 10.14 -1.27 19.05
N ALA A 133 9.19 -1.03 19.95
CA ALA A 133 8.62 0.29 20.18
C ALA A 133 9.27 0.95 21.40
N ASN A 134 10.00 2.04 21.16
CA ASN A 134 10.79 2.79 22.13
C ASN A 134 10.12 4.14 22.46
N ILE A 135 10.51 4.74 23.60
CA ILE A 135 10.08 6.09 23.99
C ILE A 135 11.31 7.00 24.10
N ASP A 136 11.31 8.14 23.41
CA ASP A 136 12.22 9.26 23.72
C ASP A 136 11.45 10.30 24.54
N PRO A 137 11.81 10.54 25.82
CA PRO A 137 11.09 11.47 26.69
C PRO A 137 11.12 12.93 26.23
N ASN A 138 12.00 13.31 25.30
CA ASN A 138 12.19 14.71 24.87
C ASN A 138 11.60 15.01 23.47
N MET A 139 11.10 13.99 22.77
CA MET A 139 10.55 14.10 21.42
C MET A 139 9.03 14.38 21.45
N ASN A 140 8.53 15.13 20.48
CA ASN A 140 7.11 15.38 20.24
C ASN A 140 6.75 15.01 18.79
N GLY A 141 6.25 13.78 18.60
CA GLY A 141 6.06 13.13 17.30
C GLY A 141 6.51 11.68 17.38
N GLY A 142 6.78 11.06 16.25
CA GLY A 142 7.38 9.73 16.15
C GLY A 142 8.53 9.74 15.14
N VAL A 143 9.29 8.63 15.15
CA VAL A 143 10.32 8.31 14.17
C VAL A 143 10.33 6.80 13.93
N ALA A 144 10.37 6.40 12.68
CA ALA A 144 10.48 5.02 12.21
C ALA A 144 11.55 4.93 11.12
N GLY A 145 11.36 4.05 10.15
CA GLY A 145 12.23 3.85 8.99
C GLY A 145 11.59 2.86 8.03
N PHE A 146 12.19 2.66 6.86
CA PHE A 146 11.58 1.88 5.78
C PHE A 146 11.99 0.40 5.76
N PRO A 147 11.19 -0.49 5.11
CA PRO A 147 11.58 -1.88 4.87
C PRO A 147 12.92 -1.98 4.14
N ALA A 148 13.62 -3.09 4.34
CA ALA A 148 14.80 -3.48 3.58
C ALA A 148 14.88 -5.01 3.49
N ASN A 149 15.42 -5.55 2.40
CA ASN A 149 15.57 -7.00 2.18
C ASN A 149 14.26 -7.81 2.36
N GLY A 150 13.10 -7.18 2.13
CA GLY A 150 11.78 -7.79 2.37
C GLY A 150 11.38 -7.94 3.84
N LEU A 151 12.08 -7.32 4.78
CA LEU A 151 11.72 -7.26 6.21
C LEU A 151 11.19 -5.88 6.58
N PRO A 152 10.29 -5.75 7.58
CA PRO A 152 9.90 -4.46 8.14
C PRO A 152 11.11 -3.76 8.80
N PHE A 153 11.02 -2.44 8.96
CA PHE A 153 12.00 -1.74 9.79
C PHE A 153 11.91 -2.18 11.26
N GLY A 154 13.05 -2.33 11.93
CA GLY A 154 13.17 -3.05 13.21
C GLY A 154 12.64 -2.32 14.44
N SER A 155 12.32 -1.03 14.33
CA SER A 155 11.95 -0.20 15.48
C SER A 155 11.09 1.01 15.13
N ILE A 156 10.30 1.46 16.10
CA ILE A 156 9.69 2.78 16.12
C ILE A 156 10.08 3.48 17.42
N THR A 157 10.27 4.80 17.38
CA THR A 157 10.53 5.63 18.55
C THR A 157 9.42 6.67 18.64
N ILE A 158 8.73 6.71 19.78
CA ILE A 158 7.57 7.57 19.99
C ILE A 158 7.89 8.61 21.06
N GLY A 159 7.51 9.85 20.81
CA GLY A 159 7.81 10.98 21.67
C GLY A 159 7.04 10.96 22.99
N GLY A 160 7.75 10.98 24.12
CA GLY A 160 7.17 11.05 25.46
C GLY A 160 6.39 12.35 25.72
N LEU A 161 6.71 13.44 25.00
CA LEU A 161 5.95 14.69 25.07
C LEU A 161 4.52 14.54 24.52
N LEU A 162 4.23 13.49 23.73
CA LEU A 162 2.86 13.19 23.29
C LEU A 162 1.89 12.87 24.43
N SER A 163 2.40 12.61 25.64
CA SER A 163 1.58 12.46 26.86
C SER A 163 0.73 13.69 27.22
N GLN A 164 0.98 14.84 26.58
CA GLN A 164 0.14 16.04 26.68
C GLN A 164 -1.14 15.97 25.83
N TYR A 165 -1.26 14.99 24.92
CA TYR A 165 -2.43 14.79 24.06
C TYR A 165 -3.29 13.60 24.51
N GLY A 166 -4.47 13.44 23.89
CA GLY A 166 -5.35 12.29 24.10
C GLY A 166 -4.80 11.00 23.48
N VAL A 167 -5.38 9.86 23.88
CA VAL A 167 -4.98 8.52 23.40
C VAL A 167 -5.01 8.46 21.87
N ASP A 168 -6.04 9.00 21.24
CA ASP A 168 -6.28 8.99 19.79
C ASP A 168 -5.15 9.68 18.99
N VAL A 169 -4.52 10.71 19.56
CA VAL A 169 -3.37 11.41 18.94
C VAL A 169 -2.08 10.61 19.11
N ILE A 170 -1.88 9.99 20.28
CA ILE A 170 -0.74 9.08 20.51
C ILE A 170 -0.87 7.85 19.60
N GLU A 171 -2.09 7.33 19.45
CA GLU A 171 -2.42 6.23 18.55
C GLU A 171 -2.11 6.60 17.11
N HIS A 172 -2.58 7.76 16.63
CA HIS A 172 -2.31 8.23 15.27
C HIS A 172 -0.81 8.20 14.94
N VAL A 173 0.03 8.74 15.83
CA VAL A 173 1.49 8.70 15.64
C VAL A 173 2.01 7.26 15.61
N ILE A 174 1.54 6.36 16.50
CA ILE A 174 1.98 4.95 16.48
C ILE A 174 1.52 4.24 15.20
N THR A 175 0.28 4.46 14.73
CA THR A 175 -0.25 3.88 13.49
C THR A 175 0.55 4.37 12.29
N HIS A 176 0.91 5.66 12.26
CA HIS A 176 1.75 6.31 11.25
C HIS A 176 3.18 5.72 11.22
N GLU A 177 3.86 5.64 12.36
CA GLU A 177 5.21 5.07 12.44
C GLU A 177 5.25 3.60 12.01
N LEU A 178 4.26 2.80 12.43
CA LEU A 178 4.11 1.43 11.93
C LEU A 178 3.91 1.39 10.41
N GLY A 179 3.28 2.40 9.82
CA GLY A 179 3.10 2.54 8.37
C GLY A 179 4.43 2.67 7.64
N HIS A 180 5.33 3.53 8.13
CA HIS A 180 6.69 3.63 7.61
C HIS A 180 7.44 2.29 7.69
N THR A 181 7.34 1.55 8.80
CA THR A 181 8.02 0.24 8.94
C THR A 181 7.59 -0.79 7.89
N ILE A 182 6.43 -0.60 7.25
CA ILE A 182 5.92 -1.42 6.16
C ILE A 182 5.90 -0.70 4.81
N GLY A 183 6.59 0.44 4.67
CA GLY A 183 6.91 1.07 3.39
C GLY A 183 5.98 2.18 2.93
N PHE A 184 4.98 2.60 3.72
CA PHE A 184 4.23 3.83 3.45
C PHE A 184 5.15 5.05 3.55
N ARG A 185 4.89 6.04 2.69
CA ARG A 185 5.40 7.42 2.78
C ARG A 185 4.26 8.40 3.01
N HIS A 186 4.60 9.66 3.23
CA HIS A 186 3.60 10.71 3.36
C HIS A 186 2.74 10.89 2.11
N SER A 187 1.43 10.97 2.33
CA SER A 187 0.43 11.33 1.32
C SER A 187 0.69 12.72 0.74
N ASP A 188 1.06 13.69 1.57
CA ASP A 188 1.46 15.05 1.19
C ASP A 188 2.97 15.24 1.05
N TYR A 189 3.75 14.18 0.79
CA TYR A 189 5.21 14.29 0.57
C TYR A 189 5.54 15.39 -0.45
N TYR A 190 4.78 15.50 -1.54
CA TYR A 190 5.01 16.48 -2.62
C TYR A 190 4.73 17.93 -2.20
N ASN A 191 4.03 18.17 -1.08
CA ASN A 191 3.85 19.49 -0.49
C ASN A 191 3.40 19.42 0.98
N ARG A 192 4.35 19.35 1.92
CA ARG A 192 4.07 19.31 3.36
C ARG A 192 3.33 20.53 3.92
N THR A 193 3.23 21.64 3.18
CA THR A 193 2.41 22.77 3.66
C THR A 193 0.93 22.42 3.81
N ILE A 194 0.48 21.30 3.23
CA ILE A 194 -0.87 20.76 3.38
C ILE A 194 -1.10 20.37 4.84
N SER A 195 -0.38 19.39 5.39
CA SER A 195 -0.57 18.97 6.79
C SER A 195 0.14 19.86 7.81
N CYS A 196 1.38 20.28 7.53
CA CYS A 196 2.25 20.99 8.46
C CYS A 196 2.09 22.52 8.46
N GLY A 197 1.32 23.08 7.52
CA GLY A 197 1.20 24.54 7.29
C GLY A 197 2.49 25.24 6.81
N THR A 198 3.60 24.51 6.77
CA THR A 198 4.96 24.93 6.38
C THR A 198 5.71 23.72 5.79
N GLY A 199 6.88 23.92 5.20
CA GLY A 199 7.66 22.86 4.55
C GLY A 199 7.62 22.94 3.03
N GLY A 200 8.00 21.86 2.35
CA GLY A 200 8.11 21.78 0.89
C GLY A 200 7.77 20.39 0.35
N ASN A 201 8.28 20.10 -0.83
CA ASN A 201 8.20 18.79 -1.48
C ASN A 201 9.37 17.92 -0.99
N GLU A 202 9.09 16.76 -0.40
CA GLU A 202 10.06 15.77 0.12
C GLU A 202 10.74 14.92 -0.97
N GLY A 203 10.47 15.17 -2.25
CA GLY A 203 11.18 14.56 -3.37
C GLY A 203 10.45 13.41 -4.07
N THR A 204 10.43 13.48 -5.41
CA THR A 204 9.61 12.65 -6.31
C THR A 204 10.40 11.74 -7.26
N ALA A 205 11.72 11.91 -7.39
CA ALA A 205 12.41 11.56 -8.64
C ALA A 205 12.62 10.05 -8.86
N GLY A 206 11.66 9.42 -9.52
CA GLY A 206 11.83 8.19 -10.30
C GLY A 206 11.93 6.88 -9.51
N VAL A 207 12.09 6.93 -8.18
CA VAL A 207 12.40 5.72 -7.40
C VAL A 207 11.88 5.69 -5.95
N GLY A 208 11.40 6.81 -5.41
CA GLY A 208 11.07 6.93 -3.98
C GLY A 208 9.61 7.23 -3.62
N ALA A 209 8.69 7.29 -4.59
CA ALA A 209 7.30 7.69 -4.36
C ALA A 209 6.36 7.06 -5.41
N ILE A 210 6.00 5.78 -5.21
CA ILE A 210 5.19 4.98 -6.16
C ILE A 210 3.71 5.00 -5.74
N HIS A 211 2.76 4.94 -6.70
CA HIS A 211 1.33 4.71 -6.41
C HIS A 211 1.15 3.53 -5.47
N ILE A 212 0.14 3.65 -4.64
CA ILE A 212 -0.66 2.49 -4.27
C ILE A 212 -2.05 2.62 -4.93
N PRO A 213 -2.34 1.85 -6.00
CA PRO A 213 -3.54 2.02 -6.82
C PRO A 213 -4.88 2.04 -6.07
N GLY A 214 -5.81 2.84 -6.60
CA GLY A 214 -7.18 2.98 -6.07
C GLY A 214 -7.39 4.17 -5.12
N THR A 215 -6.35 4.96 -4.86
CA THR A 215 -6.34 6.04 -3.86
C THR A 215 -6.42 7.44 -4.48
N PRO A 216 -6.72 8.51 -3.71
CA PRO A 216 -6.83 9.87 -4.24
C PRO A 216 -5.50 10.53 -4.65
N THR A 217 -5.56 11.38 -5.68
CA THR A 217 -4.38 12.03 -6.27
C THR A 217 -3.81 13.21 -5.49
N ASN A 218 -4.61 13.79 -4.60
CA ASN A 218 -4.30 15.03 -3.89
C ASN A 218 -4.48 14.80 -2.40
N ALA A 219 -3.44 15.07 -1.62
CA ALA A 219 -3.53 15.07 -0.18
C ALA A 219 -4.37 16.26 0.31
N VAL A 220 -5.09 16.04 1.41
CA VAL A 220 -5.87 17.05 2.14
C VAL A 220 -5.56 16.93 3.62
N VAL A 221 -5.82 17.98 4.40
CA VAL A 221 -5.46 18.05 5.82
C VAL A 221 -6.28 17.05 6.64
N GLY A 222 -5.63 15.99 7.14
CA GLY A 222 -6.31 14.87 7.81
C GLY A 222 -7.01 13.92 6.86
N GLY A 223 -6.58 13.86 5.60
CA GLY A 223 -7.13 12.97 4.57
C GLY A 223 -6.53 11.56 4.60
N SER A 224 -5.45 11.35 5.37
CA SER A 224 -4.71 10.11 5.49
C SER A 224 -4.02 10.05 6.84
N ILE A 225 -3.84 8.85 7.41
CA ILE A 225 -2.94 8.64 8.56
C ILE A 225 -1.50 9.05 8.24
N MET A 226 -1.10 8.93 6.97
CA MET A 226 0.22 9.30 6.45
C MET A 226 0.25 10.79 6.03
N ASN A 227 -0.42 11.69 6.74
CA ASN A 227 -0.12 13.11 6.60
C ASN A 227 1.19 13.43 7.34
N ALA A 228 2.08 14.21 6.71
CA ALA A 228 3.44 14.48 7.19
C ALA A 228 3.52 15.30 8.50
N CYS A 229 2.38 15.74 9.03
CA CYS A 229 2.21 16.27 10.38
C CYS A 229 0.83 15.87 10.93
N PHE A 230 0.82 15.31 12.14
CA PHE A 230 -0.39 15.10 12.92
C PHE A 230 -0.88 16.42 13.56
N ARG A 231 -2.18 16.47 13.91
CA ARG A 231 -2.82 17.60 14.61
C ARG A 231 -3.18 17.22 16.05
N SER A 232 -3.61 18.20 16.85
CA SER A 232 -4.12 17.95 18.21
C SER A 232 -5.52 17.29 18.28
N SER A 233 -6.05 16.83 17.14
CA SER A 233 -7.43 16.33 17.00
C SER A 233 -7.52 15.15 16.03
N GLU A 234 -6.50 14.30 16.02
CA GLU A 234 -6.52 13.06 15.24
C GLU A 234 -7.35 11.96 15.93
N THR A 235 -7.80 10.99 15.13
CA THR A 235 -8.65 9.88 15.55
C THR A 235 -7.92 8.55 15.76
N GLY A 236 -6.63 8.44 15.38
CA GLY A 236 -5.89 7.17 15.37
C GLY A 236 -6.24 6.22 14.21
N GLU A 237 -7.51 6.20 13.81
CA GLU A 237 -8.11 5.38 12.76
C GLU A 237 -7.58 5.64 11.33
N PHE A 238 -7.47 4.55 10.54
CA PHE A 238 -7.26 4.62 9.10
C PHE A 238 -8.46 5.24 8.34
N THR A 239 -8.17 6.09 7.35
CA THR A 239 -9.18 6.50 6.36
C THR A 239 -9.42 5.38 5.33
N GLY A 240 -10.52 5.47 4.57
CA GLY A 240 -10.76 4.54 3.45
C GLY A 240 -9.62 4.53 2.42
N SER A 241 -8.93 5.67 2.21
CA SER A 241 -7.77 5.73 1.31
C SER A 241 -6.57 4.96 1.86
N ASP A 242 -6.34 4.99 3.18
CA ASP A 242 -5.25 4.25 3.82
C ASP A 242 -5.54 2.74 3.81
N VAL A 243 -6.81 2.34 3.98
CA VAL A 243 -7.24 0.93 3.89
C VAL A 243 -7.09 0.39 2.47
N THR A 244 -7.55 1.11 1.44
CA THR A 244 -7.30 0.75 0.03
C THR A 244 -5.81 0.59 -0.22
N ALA A 245 -5.00 1.54 0.26
CA ALA A 245 -3.56 1.51 0.07
C ALA A 245 -2.91 0.27 0.75
N LEU A 246 -3.21 0.04 2.01
CA LEU A 246 -2.67 -1.08 2.78
C LEU A 246 -3.01 -2.44 2.15
N LEU A 247 -4.20 -2.57 1.56
CA LEU A 247 -4.64 -3.80 0.87
C LEU A 247 -4.05 -3.98 -0.53
N ALA A 248 -3.74 -2.90 -1.25
CA ALA A 248 -3.04 -2.97 -2.52
C ALA A 248 -1.53 -3.25 -2.34
N MET A 249 -0.89 -2.79 -1.25
CA MET A 249 0.47 -3.18 -0.87
C MET A 249 0.53 -4.63 -0.37
N TYR A 250 -0.41 -5.02 0.49
CA TYR A 250 -0.40 -6.28 1.22
C TYR A 250 -1.70 -7.08 1.07
N PRO A 251 -2.11 -7.43 -0.16
CA PRO A 251 -3.31 -8.23 -0.38
C PRO A 251 -3.15 -9.60 0.30
N ARG A 252 -4.23 -10.11 0.87
CA ARG A 252 -4.25 -11.39 1.61
C ARG A 252 -3.75 -12.55 0.75
N SER A 253 -2.50 -12.96 0.95
CA SER A 253 -1.92 -14.11 0.26
C SER A 253 -2.75 -15.36 0.53
N GLY A 254 -3.25 -15.99 -0.53
CA GLY A 254 -4.07 -17.18 -0.49
C GLY A 254 -5.57 -16.93 -0.66
N ALA A 255 -6.06 -15.72 -0.37
CA ALA A 255 -7.47 -15.38 -0.59
C ALA A 255 -7.77 -15.34 -2.09
N THR A 256 -8.48 -16.34 -2.60
CA THR A 256 -8.84 -16.42 -4.01
C THR A 256 -10.33 -16.63 -4.21
N LEU A 257 -10.84 -16.09 -5.32
CA LEU A 257 -12.19 -16.27 -5.80
C LEU A 257 -12.16 -17.25 -6.98
N ALA A 258 -13.03 -18.24 -6.95
CA ALA A 258 -13.33 -19.08 -8.11
C ALA A 258 -14.84 -19.00 -8.42
N PHE A 259 -15.16 -19.00 -9.72
CA PHE A 259 -16.51 -18.72 -10.21
C PHE A 259 -17.04 -19.93 -10.97
N ARG A 260 -18.06 -20.60 -10.42
CA ARG A 260 -18.67 -21.78 -11.05
C ARG A 260 -19.87 -21.38 -11.90
N THR A 261 -19.89 -21.80 -13.16
CA THR A 261 -20.95 -21.51 -14.14
C THR A 261 -22.22 -22.33 -13.89
N ALA A 262 -23.30 -21.98 -14.60
CA ALA A 262 -24.59 -22.68 -14.55
C ALA A 262 -24.53 -24.19 -14.89
N THR A 263 -23.66 -24.60 -15.82
CA THR A 263 -23.44 -26.02 -16.15
C THR A 263 -22.45 -26.71 -15.21
N GLY A 264 -21.93 -25.99 -14.21
CA GLY A 264 -21.08 -26.54 -13.16
C GLY A 264 -19.58 -26.55 -13.46
N HIS A 265 -19.15 -25.89 -14.54
CA HIS A 265 -17.75 -25.66 -14.88
C HIS A 265 -17.21 -24.43 -14.13
N PHE A 266 -15.90 -24.15 -14.21
CA PHE A 266 -15.27 -22.99 -13.58
C PHE A 266 -14.68 -22.04 -14.63
N LEU A 267 -14.70 -20.74 -14.30
CA LEU A 267 -13.91 -19.75 -15.02
C LEU A 267 -12.41 -20.07 -14.85
N VAL A 268 -11.63 -19.87 -15.92
CA VAL A 268 -10.19 -20.20 -15.96
C VAL A 268 -9.40 -19.12 -16.69
N ALA A 269 -8.30 -18.67 -16.10
CA ALA A 269 -7.32 -17.84 -16.81
C ALA A 269 -6.40 -18.75 -17.64
N GLU A 270 -6.58 -18.78 -18.96
CA GLU A 270 -5.79 -19.68 -19.81
C GLU A 270 -4.30 -19.35 -19.78
N ASN A 271 -3.45 -20.38 -19.79
CA ASN A 271 -2.01 -20.32 -19.49
C ASN A 271 -1.66 -19.77 -18.08
N GLY A 272 -2.63 -19.75 -17.16
CA GLY A 272 -2.50 -19.09 -15.85
C GLY A 272 -2.52 -17.56 -15.95
N GLY A 273 -3.00 -17.02 -17.07
CA GLY A 273 -2.98 -15.60 -17.45
C GLY A 273 -2.15 -15.34 -18.71
N GLY A 274 -2.30 -14.17 -19.32
CA GLY A 274 -1.69 -13.81 -20.61
C GLY A 274 -2.52 -14.22 -21.84
N SER A 275 -3.74 -14.72 -21.62
CA SER A 275 -4.66 -15.21 -22.65
C SER A 275 -6.10 -14.82 -22.32
N PHE A 276 -7.08 -15.39 -23.01
CA PHE A 276 -8.50 -15.25 -22.71
C PHE A 276 -8.92 -15.92 -21.39
N VAL A 277 -10.09 -15.55 -20.87
CA VAL A 277 -10.75 -16.29 -19.78
C VAL A 277 -11.70 -17.33 -20.38
N GLY A 278 -11.49 -18.59 -20.03
CA GLY A 278 -12.35 -19.72 -20.40
C GLY A 278 -13.38 -20.07 -19.31
N ALA A 279 -14.25 -21.04 -19.60
CA ALA A 279 -15.36 -21.46 -18.74
C ALA A 279 -15.70 -22.96 -18.88
N ASP A 280 -14.69 -23.83 -18.89
CA ASP A 280 -14.80 -25.26 -19.26
C ASP A 280 -14.15 -26.23 -18.26
N ARG A 281 -13.60 -25.75 -17.14
CA ARG A 281 -12.88 -26.58 -16.16
C ARG A 281 -13.82 -27.22 -15.15
N LEU A 282 -13.57 -28.47 -14.76
CA LEU A 282 -14.47 -29.24 -13.86
C LEU A 282 -14.09 -29.18 -12.37
N ALA A 283 -12.92 -28.64 -12.03
CA ALA A 283 -12.44 -28.53 -10.66
C ALA A 283 -11.64 -27.23 -10.50
N ILE A 284 -11.61 -26.69 -9.27
CA ILE A 284 -10.78 -25.53 -8.95
C ILE A 284 -9.34 -26.00 -8.74
N SER A 285 -8.41 -25.39 -9.47
CA SER A 285 -6.99 -25.50 -9.25
C SER A 285 -6.33 -24.13 -9.51
N THR A 286 -5.03 -24.12 -9.76
CA THR A 286 -4.20 -22.91 -9.84
C THR A 286 -4.66 -21.87 -10.86
N TRP A 287 -5.37 -22.25 -11.93
CA TRP A 287 -5.78 -21.31 -13.00
C TRP A 287 -7.25 -20.88 -12.89
N GLU A 288 -8.03 -21.57 -12.06
CA GLU A 288 -9.44 -21.29 -11.78
C GLU A 288 -9.61 -20.45 -10.49
N SER A 289 -8.56 -20.40 -9.65
CA SER A 289 -8.43 -19.52 -8.50
C SER A 289 -7.85 -18.16 -8.91
N PHE A 290 -8.67 -17.12 -8.85
CA PHE A 290 -8.27 -15.73 -9.11
C PHE A 290 -7.94 -15.05 -7.78
N GLY A 291 -6.75 -14.49 -7.62
CA GLY A 291 -6.52 -13.50 -6.57
C GLY A 291 -7.42 -12.28 -6.81
N TYR A 292 -7.73 -11.50 -5.77
CA TYR A 292 -8.50 -10.28 -5.94
C TYR A 292 -7.90 -9.10 -5.16
N VAL A 293 -8.15 -7.90 -5.66
CA VAL A 293 -7.92 -6.64 -4.96
C VAL A 293 -9.27 -5.94 -4.85
N ASP A 294 -9.61 -5.52 -3.65
CA ASP A 294 -10.84 -4.80 -3.34
C ASP A 294 -10.56 -3.29 -3.35
N LEU A 295 -11.25 -2.53 -4.21
CA LEU A 295 -10.83 -1.17 -4.57
C LEU A 295 -11.26 -0.07 -3.59
N ASN A 296 -12.29 -0.30 -2.79
CA ASN A 296 -12.60 0.54 -1.62
C ASN A 296 -11.91 0.04 -0.34
N GLY A 297 -11.42 -1.21 -0.36
CA GLY A 297 -10.77 -1.88 0.75
C GLY A 297 -11.70 -2.22 1.92
N GLY A 298 -11.26 -3.16 2.75
CA GLY A 298 -11.96 -3.62 3.94
C GLY A 298 -12.24 -5.12 3.89
N GLU A 299 -13.47 -5.51 4.23
CA GLU A 299 -14.00 -6.82 3.89
C GLU A 299 -14.72 -6.72 2.54
N LEU A 300 -14.67 -7.79 1.74
CA LEU A 300 -15.37 -7.83 0.45
C LEU A 300 -16.91 -7.89 0.66
N LEU A 301 -17.59 -6.81 0.31
CA LEU A 301 -19.03 -6.61 0.40
C LEU A 301 -19.72 -6.55 -0.97
N ASN A 302 -21.03 -6.75 -0.95
CA ASN A 302 -21.86 -6.72 -2.14
C ASN A 302 -21.89 -5.33 -2.80
N ASN A 303 -21.62 -5.30 -4.10
CA ASN A 303 -21.42 -4.13 -4.96
C ASN A 303 -20.06 -3.46 -4.86
N ASP A 304 -19.07 -4.07 -4.20
CA ASP A 304 -17.69 -3.58 -4.26
C ASP A 304 -17.09 -3.77 -5.66
N LEU A 305 -16.17 -2.88 -6.01
CA LEU A 305 -15.39 -2.96 -7.25
C LEU A 305 -14.10 -3.72 -6.94
N ILE A 306 -13.86 -4.77 -7.70
CA ILE A 306 -12.65 -5.60 -7.57
C ILE A 306 -11.86 -5.64 -8.86
N ASN A 307 -10.54 -5.80 -8.73
CA ASN A 307 -9.74 -6.40 -9.80
C ASN A 307 -9.54 -7.88 -9.52
N LEU A 308 -9.68 -8.72 -10.55
CA LEU A 308 -9.33 -10.14 -10.49
C LEU A 308 -7.94 -10.35 -11.11
N ARG A 309 -7.10 -11.17 -10.48
CA ARG A 309 -5.70 -11.41 -10.83
C ARG A 309 -5.46 -12.90 -11.04
N ALA A 310 -5.03 -13.27 -12.24
CA ALA A 310 -4.64 -14.62 -12.60
C ALA A 310 -3.32 -15.04 -11.92
N PHE A 311 -3.03 -16.33 -11.94
CA PHE A 311 -1.88 -16.93 -11.26
C PHE A 311 -0.53 -16.29 -11.64
N ASN A 312 -0.30 -15.98 -12.91
CA ASN A 312 0.93 -15.33 -13.36
C ASN A 312 0.98 -13.81 -13.08
N GLY A 313 0.02 -13.29 -12.33
CA GLY A 313 -0.02 -11.93 -11.85
C GLY A 313 -0.72 -10.93 -12.79
N GLN A 314 -1.21 -11.37 -13.95
CA GLN A 314 -1.96 -10.52 -14.88
C GLN A 314 -3.43 -10.36 -14.47
N PHE A 315 -3.99 -9.18 -14.73
CA PHE A 315 -5.36 -8.84 -14.40
C PHE A 315 -6.36 -9.28 -15.47
N VAL A 316 -7.56 -9.64 -14.99
CA VAL A 316 -8.74 -9.87 -15.82
C VAL A 316 -9.26 -8.53 -16.33
N THR A 317 -9.68 -8.47 -17.59
CA THR A 317 -10.14 -7.27 -18.29
C THR A 317 -11.37 -7.59 -19.13
N ALA A 318 -12.35 -6.68 -19.13
CA ALA A 318 -13.46 -6.70 -20.07
C ALA A 318 -13.11 -5.79 -21.26
N GLU A 319 -12.92 -6.35 -22.45
CA GLU A 319 -12.52 -5.55 -23.61
C GLU A 319 -13.58 -4.47 -23.94
N ASN A 320 -13.12 -3.26 -24.25
CA ASN A 320 -13.93 -2.04 -24.39
C ASN A 320 -14.63 -1.59 -23.08
N GLY A 321 -14.18 -2.07 -21.92
CA GLY A 321 -14.83 -1.85 -20.62
C GLY A 321 -16.11 -2.66 -20.44
N GLY A 322 -16.35 -3.65 -21.32
CA GLY A 322 -17.58 -4.41 -21.51
C GLY A 322 -18.09 -4.33 -22.96
N GLY A 323 -18.91 -5.26 -23.41
CA GLY A 323 -19.37 -5.38 -24.80
C GLY A 323 -18.44 -6.21 -25.69
N GLY A 324 -17.51 -6.96 -25.11
CA GLY A 324 -16.58 -7.84 -25.81
C GLY A 324 -16.12 -9.01 -24.94
N VAL A 325 -15.05 -9.69 -25.38
CA VAL A 325 -14.44 -10.83 -24.68
C VAL A 325 -13.84 -10.43 -23.33
N VAL A 326 -13.71 -11.38 -22.42
CA VAL A 326 -12.97 -11.25 -21.17
C VAL A 326 -11.60 -11.92 -21.32
N ASN A 327 -10.54 -11.16 -21.09
CA ASN A 327 -9.16 -11.64 -21.10
C ASN A 327 -8.53 -11.58 -19.71
N ALA A 328 -7.43 -12.28 -19.48
CA ALA A 328 -6.63 -12.26 -18.25
C ALA A 328 -5.17 -11.88 -18.55
N ASN A 329 -4.97 -10.82 -19.34
CA ASN A 329 -3.71 -10.53 -20.04
C ASN A 329 -3.16 -9.11 -19.80
N ARG A 330 -3.58 -8.43 -18.73
CA ARG A 330 -3.16 -7.05 -18.44
C ARG A 330 -2.10 -7.02 -17.34
N PRO A 331 -0.95 -6.36 -17.53
CA PRO A 331 0.09 -6.29 -16.51
C PRO A 331 -0.24 -5.31 -15.37
N VAL A 332 -1.16 -4.37 -15.60
CA VAL A 332 -1.60 -3.33 -14.66
C VAL A 332 -3.13 -3.22 -14.76
N ALA A 333 -3.80 -2.99 -13.63
CA ALA A 333 -5.24 -2.75 -13.60
C ALA A 333 -5.58 -1.27 -13.80
N GLN A 334 -6.57 -0.99 -14.64
CA GLN A 334 -7.18 0.31 -14.85
C GLN A 334 -8.72 0.15 -14.87
N GLY A 335 -9.43 1.03 -15.59
CA GLY A 335 -10.89 1.03 -15.61
C GLY A 335 -11.53 -0.24 -16.20
N TRP A 336 -10.89 -0.92 -17.15
CA TRP A 336 -11.46 -2.10 -17.82
C TRP A 336 -11.23 -3.41 -17.06
N GLU A 337 -10.28 -3.39 -16.12
CA GLU A 337 -9.93 -4.51 -15.23
C GLU A 337 -10.76 -4.52 -13.94
N SER A 338 -11.67 -3.55 -13.80
CA SER A 338 -12.50 -3.32 -12.63
C SER A 338 -13.90 -3.88 -12.85
N PHE A 339 -14.32 -4.79 -11.98
CA PHE A 339 -15.63 -5.45 -12.01
C PHE A 339 -16.38 -5.20 -10.71
N ARG A 340 -17.66 -4.83 -10.78
CA ARG A 340 -18.53 -4.84 -9.60
C ARG A 340 -18.96 -6.26 -9.31
N LEU A 341 -18.66 -6.77 -8.12
CA LEU A 341 -19.13 -8.07 -7.66
C LEU A 341 -20.51 -7.92 -7.00
N VAL A 342 -21.54 -8.46 -7.65
CA VAL A 342 -22.94 -8.30 -7.23
C VAL A 342 -23.46 -9.62 -6.66
N ASN A 343 -23.87 -9.62 -5.40
CA ASN A 343 -24.60 -10.73 -4.77
C ASN A 343 -26.07 -10.68 -5.24
N ILE A 344 -26.50 -11.63 -6.06
CA ILE A 344 -27.86 -11.61 -6.63
C ILE A 344 -28.94 -12.02 -5.62
N GLU A 345 -28.52 -12.56 -4.48
CA GLU A 345 -29.38 -12.94 -3.35
C GLU A 345 -29.49 -11.80 -2.31
N GLY A 346 -28.84 -10.66 -2.56
CA GLY A 346 -28.95 -9.44 -1.75
C GLY A 346 -28.20 -9.46 -0.42
N ARG A 347 -27.33 -10.45 -0.17
CA ARG A 347 -26.49 -10.48 1.05
C ARG A 347 -25.48 -9.33 1.04
N SER A 348 -25.12 -8.83 2.23
CA SER A 348 -24.12 -7.75 2.36
C SER A 348 -22.68 -8.25 2.32
N ARG A 349 -22.38 -9.39 2.96
CA ARG A 349 -21.04 -10.01 3.01
C ARG A 349 -21.06 -11.29 2.19
N PHE A 350 -20.00 -11.57 1.43
CA PHE A 350 -19.91 -12.77 0.60
C PHE A 350 -19.53 -14.02 1.40
N GLN A 351 -20.01 -15.17 0.92
CA GLN A 351 -19.68 -16.51 1.40
C GLN A 351 -19.54 -17.50 0.24
N THR A 352 -18.76 -18.56 0.43
CA THR A 352 -18.71 -19.69 -0.51
C THR A 352 -20.10 -20.31 -0.67
N GLY A 353 -20.56 -20.43 -1.91
CA GLY A 353 -21.90 -20.89 -2.27
C GLY A 353 -22.87 -19.76 -2.66
N ASP A 354 -22.52 -18.49 -2.42
CA ASP A 354 -23.32 -17.34 -2.86
C ASP A 354 -23.47 -17.30 -4.39
N ARG A 355 -24.64 -16.86 -4.85
CA ARG A 355 -24.86 -16.59 -6.27
C ARG A 355 -24.49 -15.15 -6.59
N VAL A 356 -23.63 -14.98 -7.60
CA VAL A 356 -23.02 -13.69 -7.93
C VAL A 356 -23.05 -13.40 -9.42
N ALA A 357 -22.96 -12.12 -9.78
CA ALA A 357 -22.68 -11.64 -11.12
C ALA A 357 -21.49 -10.67 -11.08
N LEU A 358 -20.71 -10.63 -12.16
CA LEU A 358 -19.64 -9.65 -12.36
C LEU A 358 -20.12 -8.62 -13.38
N GLN A 359 -20.18 -7.34 -13.00
CA GLN A 359 -20.56 -6.24 -13.88
C GLN A 359 -19.29 -5.46 -14.30
N ALA A 360 -19.05 -5.34 -15.60
CA ALA A 360 -17.96 -4.56 -16.15
C ALA A 360 -18.23 -3.05 -16.08
N SER A 361 -17.19 -2.23 -16.31
CA SER A 361 -17.24 -0.78 -16.14
C SER A 361 -18.36 -0.04 -16.89
N ASN A 362 -18.82 -0.55 -18.04
CA ASN A 362 -19.92 0.03 -18.80
C ASN A 362 -21.32 -0.49 -18.44
N GLY A 363 -21.44 -1.25 -17.34
CA GLY A 363 -22.70 -1.73 -16.80
C GLY A 363 -23.16 -3.08 -17.35
N GLN A 364 -22.47 -3.65 -18.35
CA GLN A 364 -22.77 -4.98 -18.88
C GLN A 364 -22.20 -6.09 -17.99
N TYR A 365 -22.82 -7.27 -18.02
CA TYR A 365 -22.49 -8.41 -17.16
C TYR A 365 -21.65 -9.45 -17.90
N VAL A 366 -20.75 -10.09 -17.14
CA VAL A 366 -19.97 -11.25 -17.57
C VAL A 366 -20.89 -12.45 -17.78
N VAL A 367 -20.69 -13.18 -18.87
CA VAL A 367 -21.43 -14.37 -19.27
C VAL A 367 -20.47 -15.51 -19.61
N ALA A 368 -20.78 -16.73 -19.13
CA ALA A 368 -20.18 -17.95 -19.66
C ALA A 368 -21.04 -18.49 -20.81
N GLU A 369 -20.52 -18.49 -22.03
CA GLU A 369 -21.32 -18.90 -23.20
C GLU A 369 -21.79 -20.35 -23.11
N ASN A 370 -23.03 -20.60 -23.54
CA ASN A 370 -23.77 -21.86 -23.33
C ASN A 370 -23.93 -22.27 -21.85
N GLY A 371 -23.70 -21.35 -20.91
CA GLY A 371 -23.67 -21.61 -19.47
C GLY A 371 -22.36 -22.26 -18.99
N GLY A 372 -21.32 -22.33 -19.84
CA GLY A 372 -20.04 -23.02 -19.59
C GLY A 372 -20.00 -24.45 -20.12
N GLY A 373 -18.79 -25.00 -20.31
CA GLY A 373 -18.57 -26.39 -20.76
C GLY A 373 -18.60 -26.61 -22.28
N GLY A 374 -18.54 -25.55 -23.09
CA GLY A 374 -18.60 -25.62 -24.56
C GLY A 374 -17.34 -26.15 -25.26
N GLY A 375 -16.45 -26.89 -24.56
CA GLY A 375 -15.12 -27.26 -25.06
C GLY A 375 -14.22 -26.04 -25.28
N TYR A 376 -13.35 -26.07 -26.30
CA TYR A 376 -12.42 -24.97 -26.65
C TYR A 376 -13.10 -23.61 -26.92
N SER A 377 -14.42 -23.56 -27.09
CA SER A 377 -15.22 -22.33 -27.17
C SER A 377 -16.00 -22.06 -25.89
N GLY A 378 -15.47 -22.42 -24.72
CA GLY A 378 -15.95 -21.99 -23.40
C GLY A 378 -15.70 -20.49 -23.16
N ALA A 379 -16.12 -19.66 -24.11
CA ALA A 379 -15.85 -18.24 -24.16
C ALA A 379 -16.56 -17.50 -23.02
N VAL A 380 -15.88 -16.48 -22.51
CA VAL A 380 -16.41 -15.56 -21.51
C VAL A 380 -16.45 -14.18 -22.13
N ASN A 381 -17.64 -13.59 -22.19
CA ASN A 381 -17.88 -12.25 -22.70
C ASN A 381 -18.40 -11.36 -21.55
N ALA A 382 -18.38 -10.04 -21.73
CA ALA A 382 -18.88 -9.06 -20.76
C ALA A 382 -19.90 -8.11 -21.42
N ASP A 383 -20.85 -8.66 -22.17
CA ASP A 383 -21.69 -7.97 -23.16
C ASP A 383 -23.21 -8.12 -22.90
N ARG A 384 -23.60 -8.56 -21.70
CA ARG A 384 -25.01 -8.81 -21.37
C ARG A 384 -25.65 -7.62 -20.63
N PRO A 385 -26.83 -7.13 -21.04
CA PRO A 385 -27.45 -5.95 -20.41
C PRO A 385 -28.16 -6.26 -19.08
N ALA A 386 -28.34 -7.53 -18.73
CA ALA A 386 -29.02 -7.96 -17.51
C ALA A 386 -28.49 -9.32 -17.04
N VAL A 387 -28.64 -9.62 -15.75
CA VAL A 387 -28.28 -10.92 -15.17
C VAL A 387 -29.36 -11.94 -15.48
N GLY A 388 -28.98 -13.01 -16.18
CA GLY A 388 -29.78 -14.21 -16.38
C GLY A 388 -29.07 -15.45 -15.81
N ALA A 389 -29.39 -16.61 -16.38
CA ALA A 389 -28.87 -17.89 -15.90
C ALA A 389 -27.37 -18.08 -16.21
N TRP A 390 -26.84 -17.50 -17.29
CA TRP A 390 -25.45 -17.71 -17.74
C TRP A 390 -24.49 -16.61 -17.26
N GLU A 391 -25.06 -15.52 -16.76
CA GLU A 391 -24.41 -14.39 -16.10
C GLU A 391 -24.35 -14.57 -14.58
N THR A 392 -24.99 -15.63 -14.07
CA THR A 392 -24.94 -16.05 -12.66
C THR A 392 -23.84 -17.10 -12.46
N PHE A 393 -22.95 -16.83 -11.52
CA PHE A 393 -21.91 -17.75 -11.05
C PHE A 393 -22.16 -18.12 -9.59
N VAL A 394 -21.71 -19.31 -9.16
CA VAL A 394 -21.58 -19.65 -7.73
C VAL A 394 -20.15 -19.30 -7.30
N LEU A 395 -20.04 -18.44 -6.29
CA LEU A 395 -18.77 -17.97 -5.75
C LEU A 395 -18.15 -19.01 -4.83
N PHE A 396 -16.85 -19.22 -4.95
CA PHE A 396 -16.03 -19.94 -4.00
C PHE A 396 -14.92 -19.02 -3.51
N MET A 397 -14.88 -18.78 -2.21
CA MET A 397 -13.80 -18.07 -1.52
C MET A 397 -12.90 -19.13 -0.87
N GLN A 398 -11.59 -19.04 -1.11
CA GLN A 398 -10.56 -19.99 -0.66
C GLN A 398 -9.51 -19.31 0.20
#